data_AF-A0A7J6X846-F1
#
_entry.id   AF-A0A7J6X846-F1
#
_cell.length_a   1.000
_cell.length_b   1.000
_cell.length_c   1.000
_cell.angle_alpha   90.00
_cell.angle_beta   90.00
_cell.angle_gamma   90.00
#
_symmetry.space_group_name_H-M   'P 1'
#
loop_
_entity.id
_entity.type
_entity.pdbx_description
1 polymer ?
#
loop_
_entity_poly.entity_id
_entity_poly.type
_entity_poly.pdbx_seq_one_letter_code
_entity_poly.pdbx_strand_id
1 'polypeptide(L)'
;MHSGATKEVFDWIASRPKIIDYSDLFLRLVGDIGSLKPEQARGTNCSCVPCYMMEYGVSESKAIESIQKIISPIWKVMNEEGLRVHPVPMRVFKNLFNFNRTISLYYD
;
A
#
# COMPACT_ATOMS: atom_id res chain seq x y z
N MET A 1 21.65 20.03 -6.96
CA MET A 1 20.55 19.08 -6.71
C MET A 1 19.26 19.87 -6.56
N HIS A 2 18.37 19.91 -7.55
CA HIS A 2 17.04 20.46 -7.32
C HIS A 2 16.34 19.58 -6.29
N SER A 3 15.86 20.10 -5.17
CA SER A 3 15.13 19.30 -4.18
C SER A 3 13.90 18.66 -4.82
N GLY A 4 13.64 17.37 -4.55
CA GLY A 4 12.37 16.71 -4.91
C GLY A 4 11.15 17.28 -4.21
N ALA A 5 11.40 18.11 -3.20
CA ALA A 5 10.41 18.79 -2.38
C ALA A 5 10.15 20.19 -2.95
N THR A 6 9.25 20.28 -3.92
CA THR A 6 8.69 21.55 -4.40
C THR A 6 7.20 21.60 -4.09
N LYS A 7 6.61 22.80 -4.05
CA LYS A 7 5.17 22.96 -3.80
C LYS A 7 4.33 22.18 -4.81
N GLU A 8 4.73 22.19 -6.08
CA GLU A 8 4.02 21.48 -7.16
C GLU A 8 4.01 19.97 -6.94
N VAL A 9 5.11 19.40 -6.42
CA VAL A 9 5.17 17.97 -6.07
C VAL A 9 4.24 17.68 -4.89
N PHE A 10 4.25 18.51 -3.85
CA PHE A 10 3.37 18.31 -2.69
C PHE A 10 1.90 18.48 -3.06
N ASP A 11 1.54 19.49 -3.84
CA ASP A 11 0.19 19.72 -4.33
C ASP A 11 -0.28 18.54 -5.19
N TRP A 12 0.59 18.01 -6.06
CA TRP A 12 0.29 16.81 -6.85
C TRP A 12 0.11 15.56 -5.99
N ILE A 13 0.93 15.36 -4.95
CA ILE A 13 0.71 14.23 -4.01
C ILE A 13 -0.62 14.43 -3.25
N ALA A 14 -0.89 15.65 -2.78
CA ALA A 14 -2.09 16.01 -2.02
C ALA A 14 -3.37 15.90 -2.85
N SER A 15 -3.29 16.03 -4.18
CA SER A 15 -4.42 15.76 -5.08
C SER A 15 -4.76 14.28 -5.23
N ARG A 16 -4.04 13.39 -4.53
CA ARG A 16 -4.24 11.94 -4.48
C ARG A 16 -4.38 11.29 -5.87
N PRO A 17 -3.35 11.40 -6.72
CA PRO A 17 -3.34 10.71 -8.01
C PRO A 17 -3.38 9.21 -7.76
N LYS A 18 -3.94 8.46 -8.71
CA LYS A 18 -4.20 7.03 -8.58
C LYS A 18 -3.02 6.23 -8.03
N ILE A 19 -1.79 6.53 -8.44
CA ILE A 19 -0.60 5.81 -7.93
C ILE A 19 -0.39 5.97 -6.42
N ILE A 20 -0.73 7.13 -5.84
CA ILE A 20 -0.63 7.39 -4.41
C ILE A 20 -1.69 6.59 -3.65
N ASP A 21 -2.94 6.58 -4.14
CA ASP A 21 -4.01 5.77 -3.53
C ASP A 21 -3.70 4.27 -3.56
N TYR A 22 -3.19 3.76 -4.69
CA TYR A 22 -2.82 2.36 -4.80
C TYR A 22 -1.58 2.01 -3.97
N SER A 23 -0.63 2.95 -3.84
CA SER A 23 0.50 2.80 -2.92
C SER A 23 0.03 2.70 -1.46
N ASP A 24 -0.83 3.62 -1.01
CA ASP A 24 -1.34 3.61 0.35
C ASP A 24 -2.13 2.33 0.65
N LEU A 25 -2.93 1.86 -0.32
CA LEU A 25 -3.66 0.60 -0.20
C LEU A 25 -2.70 -0.60 -0.13
N PHE A 26 -1.68 -0.66 -0.99
CA PHE A 26 -0.65 -1.71 -0.95
C PHE A 26 0.00 -1.78 0.44
N LEU A 27 0.48 -0.64 0.93
CA LEU A 27 1.14 -0.52 2.23
C LEU A 27 0.24 -0.97 3.37
N ARG A 28 -1.04 -0.57 3.34
CA ARG A 28 -2.02 -0.96 4.35
C ARG A 28 -2.25 -2.47 4.35
N LEU A 29 -2.50 -3.07 3.19
CA LEU A 29 -2.78 -4.51 3.09
C LEU A 29 -1.59 -5.37 3.53
N VAL A 30 -0.39 -5.02 3.07
CA VAL A 30 0.85 -5.71 3.45
C VAL A 30 1.13 -5.54 4.94
N GLY A 31 1.06 -4.31 5.45
CA GLY A 31 1.28 -4.01 6.86
C GLY A 31 0.31 -4.74 7.77
N ASP A 32 -0.99 -4.71 7.46
CA ASP A 32 -2.03 -5.35 8.28
C ASP A 32 -1.88 -6.88 8.32
N ILE A 33 -1.45 -7.52 7.21
CA ILE A 33 -1.14 -8.95 7.19
C ILE A 33 0.10 -9.22 8.06
N GLY A 34 1.21 -8.52 7.81
CA GLY A 34 2.48 -8.77 8.50
C GLY A 34 2.42 -8.44 9.99
N SER A 35 1.60 -7.48 10.40
CA SER A 35 1.41 -7.11 11.80
C SER A 35 0.26 -7.84 12.50
N LEU A 36 -0.46 -8.75 11.82
CA LEU A 36 -1.70 -9.33 12.34
C LEU A 36 -1.54 -9.96 13.74
N LYS A 37 -0.58 -10.89 13.88
CA LYS A 37 -0.34 -11.61 15.14
C LYS A 37 0.05 -10.68 16.30
N PRO A 38 1.04 -9.77 16.17
CA PRO A 38 1.38 -8.86 17.26
C PRO A 38 0.29 -7.83 17.57
N GLU A 39 -0.56 -7.44 16.62
CA GLU A 39 -1.73 -6.60 16.89
C GLU A 39 -2.80 -7.36 17.69
N GLN A 40 -3.14 -8.59 17.28
CA GLN A 40 -4.08 -9.45 18.02
C GLN A 40 -3.59 -9.76 19.44
N ALA A 41 -2.29 -10.01 19.62
CA ALA A 41 -1.69 -10.24 20.93
C ALA A 41 -1.82 -9.04 21.89
N ARG A 42 -1.93 -7.82 21.34
CA ARG A 42 -2.20 -6.59 22.10
C ARG A 42 -3.69 -6.31 22.30
N GLY A 43 -4.57 -7.16 21.77
CA GLY A 43 -6.02 -6.98 21.80
C GLY A 43 -6.55 -6.04 20.71
N THR A 44 -5.73 -5.67 19.72
CA THR A 44 -6.13 -4.82 18.61
C THR A 44 -6.68 -5.67 17.46
N ASN A 45 -7.94 -5.47 17.11
CA ASN A 45 -8.59 -6.12 15.95
C ASN A 45 -8.95 -5.14 14.82
N CYS A 46 -8.37 -3.94 14.83
CA CYS A 46 -8.62 -2.90 13.83
C CYS A 46 -7.68 -3.03 12.62
N SER A 47 -7.77 -4.13 11.88
CA SER A 47 -7.02 -4.32 10.62
C SER A 47 -7.90 -4.96 9.54
N CYS A 48 -7.42 -4.98 8.29
CA CYS A 48 -8.19 -5.49 7.17
C CYS A 48 -8.59 -6.97 7.31
N VAL A 49 -7.79 -7.79 8.00
CA VAL A 49 -8.07 -9.23 8.16
C VAL A 49 -9.29 -9.48 9.06
N PRO A 50 -9.36 -8.99 10.33
CA PRO A 50 -10.56 -9.09 11.14
C PRO A 50 -11.79 -8.42 10.52
N CYS A 51 -11.63 -7.28 9.84
CA CYS A 51 -12.74 -6.65 9.11
C CYS A 51 -13.31 -7.59 8.04
N TYR A 52 -12.46 -8.22 7.23
CA TYR A 52 -12.88 -9.16 6.20
C TYR A 52 -13.52 -10.42 6.79
N MET A 53 -12.96 -10.95 7.89
CA MET A 53 -13.57 -12.08 8.61
C MET A 53 -14.97 -11.76 9.11
N MET A 54 -15.16 -10.57 9.68
CA MET A 54 -16.45 -10.11 10.20
C MET A 54 -17.48 -9.89 9.09
N GLU A 55 -17.07 -9.28 7.97
CA GLU A 55 -17.95 -8.97 6.85
C GLU A 55 -18.41 -10.25 6.12
N TYR A 56 -17.50 -11.19 5.88
CA TYR A 56 -17.77 -12.38 5.06
C TYR A 56 -17.97 -13.68 5.86
N GLY A 57 -17.82 -13.64 7.18
CA GLY A 57 -17.98 -14.83 8.05
C GLY A 57 -16.95 -15.94 7.77
N VAL A 58 -15.75 -15.57 7.32
CA VAL A 58 -14.70 -16.51 6.89
C VAL A 58 -13.61 -16.70 7.96
N SER A 59 -12.83 -17.77 7.83
CA SER A 59 -11.65 -17.97 8.66
C SER A 59 -10.57 -16.93 8.37
N GLU A 60 -9.68 -16.69 9.33
CA GLU A 60 -8.51 -15.81 9.17
C GLU A 60 -7.67 -16.20 7.95
N SER A 61 -7.40 -17.50 7.76
CA SER A 61 -6.65 -18.00 6.61
C SER A 61 -7.29 -17.64 5.27
N LYS A 62 -8.63 -17.74 5.16
CA LYS A 62 -9.37 -17.37 3.95
C LYS A 62 -9.40 -15.86 3.72
N ALA A 63 -9.48 -15.07 4.80
CA ALA A 63 -9.38 -13.62 4.72
C ALA A 63 -8.00 -13.19 4.20
N ILE A 64 -6.91 -13.74 4.76
CA ILE A 64 -5.54 -13.46 4.32
C ILE A 64 -5.36 -13.86 2.84
N GLU A 65 -5.79 -15.07 2.46
CA GLU A 65 -5.69 -15.53 1.06
C GLU A 65 -6.44 -14.59 0.10
N SER A 66 -7.63 -14.14 0.49
CA SER A 66 -8.44 -13.22 -0.30
C SER A 66 -7.76 -11.85 -0.44
N ILE A 67 -7.21 -11.31 0.65
CA ILE A 67 -6.49 -10.02 0.64
C ILE A 67 -5.21 -10.12 -0.21
N GLN A 68 -4.45 -11.20 -0.10
CA GLN A 68 -3.26 -11.44 -0.92
C GLN A 68 -3.58 -11.46 -2.43
N LYS A 69 -4.74 -12.00 -2.81
CA LYS A 69 -5.22 -11.96 -4.22
C LYS A 69 -5.50 -10.53 -4.72
N ILE A 70 -5.75 -9.58 -3.82
CA ILE A 70 -5.96 -8.15 -4.16
C ILE A 70 -4.62 -7.42 -4.32
N ILE A 71 -3.59 -7.81 -3.58
CA ILE A 71 -2.26 -7.16 -3.59
C ILE A 71 -1.59 -7.26 -4.98
N SER A 72 -1.64 -8.42 -5.64
CA SER A 72 -0.99 -8.60 -6.95
C SER A 72 -1.57 -7.68 -8.04
N PRO A 73 -2.90 -7.56 -8.22
CA PRO A 73 -3.51 -6.55 -9.08
C PRO A 73 -3.11 -5.11 -8.75
N ILE A 74 -3.07 -4.74 -7.46
CA ILE A 74 -2.66 -3.39 -7.02
C ILE A 74 -1.24 -3.08 -7.50
N TRP A 75 -0.31 -4.01 -7.30
CA TRP A 75 1.08 -3.84 -7.73
C TRP A 75 1.21 -3.66 -9.24
N LYS A 76 0.43 -4.41 -10.03
CA LYS A 76 0.39 -4.25 -11.49
C LYS A 76 -0.08 -2.85 -11.89
N VAL A 77 -1.18 -2.37 -11.31
CA VAL A 77 -1.69 -1.03 -11.58
C VAL A 77 -0.67 0.04 -11.21
N MET A 78 0.02 -0.10 -10.06
CA MET A 78 1.08 0.84 -9.69
C MET A 78 2.20 0.88 -10.74
N ASN A 79 2.68 -0.27 -11.21
CA ASN A 79 3.71 -0.34 -12.25
C ASN A 79 3.27 0.34 -13.55
N GLU A 80 2.01 0.13 -13.97
CA GLU A 80 1.44 0.81 -15.14
C GLU A 80 1.38 2.33 -14.94
N GLU A 81 0.90 2.80 -13.79
CA GLU A 81 0.89 4.24 -13.48
C GLU A 81 2.30 4.83 -13.43
N GLY A 82 3.29 4.08 -12.94
CA GLY A 82 4.69 4.50 -12.88
C GLY A 82 5.37 4.66 -14.24
N LEU A 83 4.80 4.08 -15.30
CA LEU A 83 5.28 4.23 -16.68
C LEU A 83 4.62 5.39 -17.44
N ARG A 84 3.59 6.03 -16.87
CA ARG A 84 2.92 7.18 -17.49
C ARG A 84 3.71 8.47 -17.29
N VAL A 85 3.41 9.46 -18.13
CA VAL A 85 3.94 10.83 -17.97
C VAL A 85 3.15 11.55 -16.87
N HIS A 86 3.88 12.12 -15.93
CA HIS A 86 3.31 12.87 -14.80
C HIS A 86 3.92 14.27 -14.71
N PRO A 87 3.22 15.25 -14.12
CA PRO A 87 3.73 16.62 -13.97
C PRO A 87 4.83 16.75 -12.89
N VAL A 88 5.32 15.62 -12.35
CA VAL A 88 6.37 15.58 -11.32
C VAL A 88 7.56 14.73 -11.75
N PRO A 89 8.78 14.99 -11.24
CA PRO A 89 9.97 14.26 -11.66
C PRO A 89 9.95 12.75 -11.32
N MET A 90 10.52 11.92 -12.18
CA MET A 90 10.60 10.45 -12.02
C MET A 90 11.21 9.96 -10.68
N ARG A 91 12.02 10.78 -10.01
CA ARG A 91 12.54 10.46 -8.67
C ARG A 91 11.44 10.30 -7.61
N VAL A 92 10.30 11.00 -7.75
CA VAL A 92 9.17 10.90 -6.82
C VAL A 92 8.63 9.47 -6.84
N PHE A 93 8.44 8.93 -8.05
CA PHE A 93 8.05 7.55 -8.29
C PHE A 93 9.10 6.55 -7.76
N LYS A 94 10.39 6.76 -8.06
CA LYS A 94 11.46 5.89 -7.54
C LYS A 94 11.44 5.81 -6.01
N ASN A 95 11.28 6.94 -5.33
CA ASN A 95 11.18 6.98 -3.88
C ASN A 95 9.93 6.23 -3.38
N LEU A 96 8.78 6.46 -4.00
CA LEU A 96 7.53 5.77 -3.68
C LEU A 96 7.66 4.25 -3.83
N PHE A 97 8.15 3.76 -4.98
CA PHE A 97 8.34 2.32 -5.21
C PHE A 97 9.36 1.70 -4.26
N ASN A 98 10.46 2.40 -3.99
CA ASN A 98 11.45 1.91 -3.03
C ASN A 98 10.84 1.80 -1.63
N PHE A 99 10.06 2.78 -1.19
CA PHE A 99 9.34 2.72 0.08
C PHE A 99 8.39 1.52 0.16
N ASN A 100 7.57 1.30 -0.87
CA ASN A 100 6.67 0.13 -0.92
C ASN A 100 7.43 -1.20 -0.84
N ARG A 101 8.53 -1.34 -1.59
CA ARG A 101 9.35 -2.57 -1.56
C ARG A 101 10.00 -2.78 -0.20
N THR A 102 10.48 -1.71 0.43
CA THR A 102 11.04 -1.76 1.78
C THR A 102 9.99 -2.25 2.78
N ILE A 103 8.77 -1.74 2.71
CA ILE A 103 7.67 -2.20 3.57
C ILE A 103 7.32 -3.66 3.29
N SER A 104 7.21 -4.06 2.02
CA SER A 104 7.03 -5.48 1.66
C SER A 104 8.10 -6.38 2.27
N LEU A 105 9.36 -5.98 2.19
CA LEU A 105 10.47 -6.75 2.78
C LEU A 105 10.41 -6.83 4.30
N TYR A 106 9.96 -5.77 4.99
CA TYR A 106 9.88 -5.75 6.45
C TYR A 106 8.71 -6.56 7.02
N TYR A 107 7.64 -6.77 6.23
CA TYR A 107 6.41 -7.42 6.66
C TYR A 107 6.14 -8.77 5.97
N ASP A 108 7.07 -9.24 5.13
CA ASP A 108 7.09 -10.60 4.56
C ASP A 108 7.37 -11.68 5.62
#